data_AF-A0A950TQA9-F1
#
_entry.id   AF-A0A950TQA9-F1
#
_cell.length_a   1.000
_cell.length_b   1.000
_cell.length_c   1.000
_cell.angle_alpha   90.00
_cell.angle_beta   90.00
_cell.angle_gamma   90.00
#
_symmetry.space_group_name_H-M   'P 1'
#
loop_
_entity.id
_entity.type
_entity.pdbx_description
1 polymer ?
#
loop_
_entity_poly.entity_id
_entity_poly.type
_entity_poly.pdbx_seq_one_letter_code
_entity_poly.pdbx_strand_id
1 'polypeptide(L)' 'MTPLDLSAFDFHLPPERIAQHPARPRDSARLLHVTPAGLADRIVRE' A
#
# COMPACT_ATOMS: atom_id res chain seq x y z
N MET A 1 6.41 13.11 27.06
CA MET A 1 5.93 12.49 25.80
C MET A 1 5.64 13.60 24.82
N THR A 2 6.37 13.66 23.71
CA THR A 2 6.05 14.58 22.62
C THR A 2 4.65 14.20 22.08
N PRO A 3 3.73 15.16 21.89
CA PRO A 3 2.46 14.85 21.25
C PRO A 3 2.74 14.30 19.84
N LEU A 4 2.13 13.17 19.51
CA LEU A 4 2.16 12.65 18.14
C LEU A 4 1.29 13.55 17.28
N ASP A 5 1.93 14.30 16.39
CA ASP A 5 1.24 15.04 15.34
C ASP A 5 0.80 14.05 14.25
N LEU A 6 -0.47 14.15 13.82
CA LEU A 6 -1.02 13.34 12.74
C LEU A 6 -0.26 13.58 11.42
N SER A 7 0.28 14.78 11.23
CA SER A 7 1.05 15.14 10.03
C SER A 7 2.29 14.26 9.83
N ALA A 8 2.81 13.63 10.89
CA ALA A 8 3.94 12.72 10.80
C ALA A 8 3.65 11.44 9.99
N PHE A 9 2.37 11.17 9.69
CA PHE A 9 1.91 10.01 8.92
C PHE A 9 1.28 10.41 7.58
N ASP A 10 1.37 11.69 7.19
CA ASP A 10 0.79 12.19 5.95
C ASP A 10 1.66 11.86 4.72
N PHE A 11 1.02 11.65 3.57
CA PHE A 11 1.72 11.43 2.30
C PHE A 11 0.83 11.85 1.11
N HIS A 12 1.46 12.26 0.02
CA HIS A 12 0.73 12.57 -1.20
C HIS A 12 0.16 11.30 -1.85
N LEU A 13 -1.16 11.14 -1.80
CA LEU A 13 -1.90 10.09 -2.49
C LEU A 13 -2.69 10.69 -3.66
N PRO A 14 -2.25 10.51 -4.92
CA PRO A 14 -3.04 10.88 -6.08
C PRO A 14 -4.42 10.18 -6.04
N PRO A 15 -5.54 10.91 -6.21
CA PRO A 15 -6.88 10.33 -6.11
C PRO A 15 -7.11 9.12 -7.03
N GLU A 16 -6.50 9.12 -8.21
CA GLU A 16 -6.58 8.04 -9.19
C GLU A 16 -5.92 6.73 -8.74
N ARG A 17 -5.09 6.75 -7.68
CA ARG A 17 -4.51 5.54 -7.08
C ARG A 17 -5.42 4.89 -6.04
N ILE A 18 -6.57 5.49 -5.73
CA ILE A 18 -7.59 4.90 -4.88
C ILE A 18 -8.47 4.00 -5.75
N ALA A 19 -8.44 2.70 -5.47
CA ALA A 19 -9.20 1.73 -6.24
C ALA A 19 -10.71 1.92 -6.00
N GLN A 20 -11.45 2.29 -7.04
CA GLN A 20 -12.91 2.41 -7.00
C GLN A 20 -13.62 1.05 -7.06
N HIS A 21 -12.92 0.05 -7.62
CA HIS A 21 -13.38 -1.33 -7.71
C HIS A 21 -12.23 -2.29 -7.43
N PRO A 22 -12.51 -3.49 -6.90
CA PRO A 22 -11.50 -4.52 -6.70
C PRO A 22 -10.94 -5.05 -8.03
N ALA A 23 -9.70 -5.53 -8.01
CA ALA A 23 -9.09 -6.24 -9.14
C ALA A 23 -9.93 -7.46 -9.56
N ARG A 24 -9.88 -7.79 -10.87
CA ARG A 24 -10.55 -8.94 -11.49
C ARG A 24 -9.59 -9.66 -12.43
N PRO A 25 -9.29 -10.95 -12.20
CA PRO A 25 -9.63 -11.79 -11.03
C PRO A 25 -9.16 -11.20 -9.67
N ARG A 26 -9.71 -11.68 -8.54
CA ARG A 26 -9.42 -11.05 -7.22
C ARG A 26 -7.95 -11.20 -6.79
N ASP A 27 -7.35 -12.33 -7.14
CA ASP A 27 -5.97 -12.70 -6.83
C ASP A 27 -4.93 -12.07 -7.77
N SER A 28 -5.36 -11.31 -8.78
CA SER A 28 -4.46 -10.52 -9.64
C SER A 28 -4.03 -9.19 -9.01
N ALA A 29 -4.48 -8.89 -7.80
CA ALA A 29 -4.05 -7.71 -7.06
C ALA A 29 -2.54 -7.76 -6.77
N ARG A 30 -1.90 -6.58 -6.80
CA ARG A 30 -0.50 -6.42 -6.42
C ARG A 30 -0.33 -6.60 -4.92
N LEU A 31 0.81 -7.17 -4.54
CA LEU A 31 1.24 -7.36 -3.15
C LEU A 31 2.61 -6.69 -2.98
N LEU A 32 2.71 -5.71 -2.09
CA LEU A 32 3.99 -5.14 -1.69
C LEU A 32 4.48 -5.89 -0.43
N HIS A 33 5.49 -6.74 -0.58
CA HIS A 33 6.09 -7.47 0.52
C HIS A 33 7.16 -6.59 1.19
N VAL A 34 6.90 -6.19 2.43
CA VAL A 34 7.79 -5.35 3.24
C VAL A 34 8.44 -6.20 4.33
N THR A 35 9.76 -6.24 4.35
CA THR A 35 10.56 -6.93 5.37
C THR A 35 11.63 -5.99 5.91
N PRO A 36 12.27 -6.29 7.06
CA PRO A 36 13.44 -5.54 7.51
C PRO A 36 14.59 -5.53 6.49
N ALA A 37 14.66 -6.53 5.60
CA ALA A 37 15.68 -6.64 4.57
C ALA A 37 15.37 -5.82 3.30
N GLY A 38 14.13 -5.32 3.14
CA GLY A 38 13.76 -4.50 2.00
C GLY A 38 12.32 -4.71 1.52
N LEU A 39 12.08 -4.19 0.30
CA LEU A 39 10.78 -4.16 -0.37
C LEU A 39 10.81 -5.05 -1.61
N ALA A 40 9.70 -5.74 -1.90
CA ALA A 40 9.54 -6.46 -3.15
C ALA A 40 8.10 -6.43 -3.66
N ASP A 41 7.94 -6.19 -4.96
CA ASP A 41 6.67 -6.37 -5.65
C ASP A 41 6.38 -7.87 -5.87
N ARG A 42 5.11 -8.24 -5.67
CA ARG A 42 4.53 -9.58 -5.85
C ARG A 42 3.09 -9.47 -6.34
N ILE A 43 2.45 -10.60 -6.62
CA ILE A 43 1.03 -10.74 -6.92
C ILE A 43 0.40 -11.64 -5.85
N VAL A 44 -0.83 -11.37 -5.42
CA VAL A 44 -1.49 -12.14 -4.35
C VAL A 44 -1.57 -13.65 -4.62
N ARG A 45 -1.64 -14.05 -5.89
CA ARG A 45 -1.63 -15.45 -6.32
C ARG A 45 -0.26 -16.14 -6.18
N GLU A 46 0.84 -15.38 -6.14
CA GLU A 46 2.23 -15.85 -6.16
C GLU A 46 2.86 -15.81 -4.77
#